data_AF-A0A7W0P446-F1
#
_entry.id   AF-A0A7W0P446-F1
#
_cell.length_a   1.000
_cell.length_b   1.000
_cell.length_c   1.000
_cell.angle_alpha   90.00
_cell.angle_beta   90.00
_cell.angle_gamma   90.00
#
_symmetry.space_group_name_H-M   'P 1'
#
loop_
_entity.id
_entity.type
_entity.pdbx_description
1 polymer ?
#
loop_
_entity_poly.entity_id
_entity_poly.type
_entity_poly.pdbx_seq_one_letter_code
_entity_poly.pdbx_strand_id
1 'polypeptide(L)'
;MPLVIAALIGLLLLGAALVIPRLGDDDPPQQGTRGNSGGGAPVYEMKPEVIGAPYEEVEAVLEDQGYAVEVQRVDSGEPADTILETNPTPGTPLQSGQTITLVVAGG
;
A
#
# COMPACT_ATOMS: atom_id res chain seq x y z
N MET A 1 14.76 17.93 24.12
CA MET A 1 14.25 16.73 23.43
C MET A 1 14.67 16.83 21.96
N PRO A 2 15.83 16.32 21.54
CA PRO A 2 16.15 16.26 20.12
C PRO A 2 15.48 15.02 19.52
N LEU A 3 14.44 15.23 18.71
CA LEU A 3 13.82 14.18 17.90
C LEU A 3 14.76 13.90 16.72
N VAL A 4 15.79 13.10 16.99
CA VAL A 4 16.60 12.45 15.98
C VAL A 4 15.80 11.22 15.52
N ILE A 5 14.90 11.37 14.56
CA ILE A 5 14.22 10.22 13.95
C ILE A 5 15.00 9.80 12.70
N ALA A 6 15.82 8.79 12.94
CA ALA A 6 16.38 7.79 12.04
C ALA A 6 16.21 8.05 10.52
N ALA A 7 17.32 8.41 9.89
CA ALA A 7 17.54 8.12 8.48
C ALA A 7 17.59 6.59 8.31
N LEU A 8 16.47 5.98 7.89
CA LEU A 8 16.46 4.60 7.41
C LEU A 8 16.66 4.61 5.90
N ILE A 9 17.92 4.40 5.54
CA ILE A 9 18.38 4.06 4.21
C ILE A 9 17.84 2.65 3.91
N GLY A 10 16.77 2.59 3.12
CA GLY A 10 16.12 1.34 2.72
C GLY A 10 15.70 1.38 1.25
N LEU A 11 16.66 1.52 0.34
CA LEU A 11 16.41 1.21 -1.07
C LEU A 11 16.24 -0.31 -1.19
N LEU A 12 15.02 -0.83 -1.15
CA LEU A 12 14.72 -2.19 -1.58
C LEU A 12 13.60 -2.19 -2.61
N LEU A 13 14.02 -2.23 -3.87
CA LEU A 13 13.20 -2.56 -5.03
C LEU A 13 12.50 -3.92 -4.82
N LEU A 14 11.17 -3.95 -4.66
CA LEU A 14 10.28 -5.08 -4.99
C LEU A 14 8.81 -4.67 -4.75
N GLY A 15 7.84 -4.84 -5.63
CA GLY A 15 7.82 -5.52 -6.91
C GLY A 15 6.71 -4.94 -7.79
N ALA A 16 7.05 -4.70 -9.05
CA ALA A 16 6.07 -4.49 -10.09
C ALA A 16 5.16 -5.74 -10.12
N ALA A 17 3.86 -5.53 -9.92
CA ALA A 17 2.85 -6.53 -10.23
C ALA A 17 2.97 -6.86 -11.72
N LEU A 18 3.68 -7.93 -12.05
CA LEU A 18 3.72 -8.47 -13.40
C LEU A 18 2.33 -9.06 -13.68
N VAL A 19 1.43 -8.21 -14.18
CA VAL A 19 0.18 -8.66 -14.80
C VAL A 19 0.57 -9.51 -16.01
N ILE A 20 0.52 -10.83 -15.85
CA ILE A 20 0.61 -11.75 -16.99
C ILE A 20 -0.79 -11.78 -17.62
N PRO A 21 -1.01 -11.24 -18.84
CA PRO A 21 -2.25 -11.52 -19.54
C PRO A 21 -2.26 -13.03 -19.86
N ARG A 22 -3.19 -13.77 -19.26
CA ARG A 22 -3.47 -15.15 -19.70
C ARG A 22 -4.15 -15.07 -21.06
N LEU A 23 -3.38 -15.30 -22.12
CA LEU A 23 -3.92 -15.66 -23.41
C LEU A 23 -4.11 -17.19 -23.39
N GLY A 24 -5.35 -17.63 -23.14
CA GLY A 24 -5.81 -19.00 -23.25
C GLY A 24 -7.34 -18.94 -23.40
N ASP A 25 -7.86 -19.10 -24.61
CA ASP A 25 -8.31 -20.37 -25.18
C ASP A 25 -9.66 -20.81 -24.55
N ASP A 26 -10.70 -20.66 -25.36
CA ASP A 26 -11.95 -21.45 -25.39
C ASP A 26 -12.57 -21.92 -24.05
N ASP A 27 -13.61 -21.23 -23.56
CA ASP A 27 -14.53 -21.83 -22.57
C ASP A 27 -15.85 -22.25 -23.25
N PRO A 28 -16.19 -23.56 -23.31
CA PRO A 28 -17.50 -24.04 -23.73
C PRO A 28 -18.58 -23.64 -22.72
N PRO A 29 -19.87 -23.61 -23.11
CA PRO A 29 -20.95 -23.18 -22.21
C PRO A 29 -21.10 -24.16 -21.04
N GLN A 30 -20.61 -23.75 -19.86
CA GLN A 30 -20.76 -24.54 -18.64
C GLN A 30 -22.13 -24.32 -17.98
N GLN A 31 -22.87 -25.42 -17.87
CA GLN A 31 -24.13 -25.52 -17.14
C GLN A 31 -23.88 -25.45 -15.62
N GLY A 32 -24.57 -24.52 -14.97
CA GLY A 32 -25.05 -24.61 -13.58
C GLY A 32 -24.06 -25.01 -12.48
N THR A 33 -23.31 -24.05 -11.94
CA THR A 33 -22.75 -24.15 -10.59
C THR A 33 -23.62 -23.37 -9.60
N ARG A 34 -24.54 -24.08 -8.92
CA ARG A 34 -25.00 -23.66 -7.60
C ARG A 34 -23.82 -23.81 -6.64
N GLY A 35 -23.16 -22.72 -6.30
CA GLY A 35 -22.05 -22.71 -5.36
C GLY A 35 -22.07 -21.44 -4.51
N ASN A 36 -22.80 -21.48 -3.41
CA ASN A 36 -22.57 -20.58 -2.28
C ASN A 36 -21.35 -21.07 -1.51
N SER A 37 -20.22 -20.37 -1.63
CA SER A 37 -18.99 -20.45 -0.81
C SER A 37 -18.12 -19.26 -1.24
N GLY A 38 -17.58 -18.38 -0.42
CA GLY A 38 -17.51 -18.19 1.02
C GLY A 38 -16.87 -16.81 1.21
N GLY A 39 -17.06 -16.19 2.38
CA GLY A 39 -16.69 -14.81 2.67
C GLY A 39 -15.38 -14.37 2.02
N GLY A 40 -15.46 -13.35 1.16
CA GLY A 40 -14.28 -12.64 0.71
C GLY A 40 -13.56 -12.17 1.96
N ALA A 41 -12.33 -12.66 2.17
CA ALA A 41 -11.44 -12.02 3.13
C ALA A 41 -11.44 -10.52 2.80
N PRO A 42 -11.49 -9.62 3.80
CA PRO A 42 -11.42 -8.20 3.53
C PRO A 42 -10.14 -7.95 2.74
N VAL A 43 -10.30 -7.64 1.45
CA VAL A 43 -9.21 -7.15 0.63
C VAL A 43 -9.06 -5.70 1.07
N TYR A 44 -8.06 -5.45 1.89
CA TYR A 44 -7.69 -4.09 2.23
C TYR A 44 -7.04 -3.49 0.97
N GLU A 45 -7.48 -2.31 0.59
CA GLU A 45 -6.92 -1.58 -0.54
C GLU A 45 -6.27 -0.30 -0.02
N MET A 46 -5.16 0.09 -0.63
CA MET A 46 -4.54 1.36 -0.29
C MET A 46 -5.49 2.49 -0.68
N LYS A 47 -5.96 3.26 0.30
CA LYS A 47 -6.96 4.29 0.02
C LYS A 47 -6.34 5.51 -0.64
N PRO A 48 -7.00 6.17 -1.60
CA PRO A 48 -6.48 7.41 -2.21
C PRO A 48 -6.41 8.59 -1.24
N GLU A 49 -7.18 8.57 -0.16
CA GLU A 49 -7.19 9.61 0.88
C GLU A 49 -5.88 9.70 1.69
N VAL A 50 -4.97 8.74 1.56
CA VAL A 50 -3.65 8.74 2.22
C VAL A 50 -2.69 9.78 1.64
N ILE A 51 -2.87 10.20 0.38
CA ILE A 51 -2.03 11.21 -0.24
C ILE A 51 -2.48 12.59 0.26
N GLY A 52 -1.55 13.39 0.76
CA GLY A 52 -1.84 14.66 1.43
C GLY A 52 -2.28 14.52 2.88
N ALA A 53 -2.40 13.30 3.40
CA ALA A 53 -2.67 13.04 4.81
C ALA A 53 -1.39 13.16 5.66
N PRO A 54 -1.54 13.45 6.96
CA PRO A 54 -0.41 13.42 7.89
C PRO A 54 0.11 11.99 8.07
N TYR A 55 1.43 11.81 7.99
CA TYR A 55 2.09 10.51 8.09
C TYR A 55 1.72 9.74 9.37
N GLU A 56 1.72 10.42 10.52
CA GLU A 56 1.46 9.81 11.83
C GLU A 56 0.07 9.15 11.92
N GLU A 57 -0.94 9.76 11.29
CA GLU A 57 -2.30 9.22 11.27
C GLU A 57 -2.38 7.96 10.39
N VAL A 58 -1.74 7.99 9.22
CA VAL A 58 -1.75 6.85 8.30
C VAL A 58 -0.92 5.70 8.84
N GLU A 59 0.24 5.97 9.43
CA GLU A 59 1.07 4.95 10.08
C GLU A 59 0.29 4.20 11.15
N ALA A 60 -0.36 4.92 12.08
CA ALA A 60 -1.12 4.30 13.16
C ALA A 60 -2.25 3.38 12.63
N VAL A 61 -2.94 3.79 11.55
CA VAL A 61 -3.98 2.98 10.92
C VAL A 61 -3.41 1.73 10.26
N LEU A 62 -2.28 1.86 9.56
CA LEU A 62 -1.62 0.73 8.89
C LEU A 62 -1.06 -0.27 9.90
N GLU A 63 -0.43 0.21 10.98
CA GLU A 63 0.09 -0.64 12.05
C GLU A 63 -1.02 -1.37 12.83
N ASP A 64 -2.15 -0.69 13.12
CA ASP A 64 -3.32 -1.30 13.76
C ASP A 64 -3.92 -2.44 12.90
N GLN A 65 -3.83 -2.29 11.59
CA GLN A 65 -4.23 -3.33 10.64
C GLN A 65 -3.18 -4.44 10.43
N GLY A 66 -2.01 -4.32 11.09
CA GLY A 66 -0.94 -5.32 11.03
C GLY A 66 -0.05 -5.21 9.79
N TYR A 67 0.00 -4.05 9.15
CA TYR A 67 0.97 -3.74 8.09
C TYR A 67 2.25 -3.16 8.70
N ALA A 68 3.39 -3.43 8.06
CA ALA A 68 4.62 -2.74 8.39
C ALA A 68 4.70 -1.43 7.59
N VAL A 69 5.17 -0.36 8.21
CA VAL A 69 5.31 0.94 7.54
C VAL A 69 6.79 1.30 7.44
N GLU A 70 7.21 1.73 6.26
CA GLU A 70 8.55 2.25 6.01
C GLU A 70 8.43 3.70 5.50
N VAL A 71 9.27 4.60 6.01
CA VAL A 71 9.13 6.03 5.72
C VAL A 71 10.34 6.54 4.97
N GLN A 72 10.07 7.19 3.84
CA GLN A 72 11.06 7.88 3.04
C GLN A 72 10.78 9.38 3.08
N ARG A 73 11.61 10.14 3.79
CA ARG A 73 11.52 11.61 3.79
C ARG A 73 12.26 12.20 2.60
N VAL A 74 11.62 13.10 1.87
CA VAL A 74 12.19 13.82 0.72
C VAL A 74 11.97 15.32 0.85
N ASP A 75 12.94 16.13 0.40
CA ASP A 75 12.79 17.58 0.35
C ASP A 75 11.67 17.95 -0.64
N SER A 76 10.65 18.66 -0.17
CA SER A 76 9.52 19.10 -1.00
C SER A 76 9.02 20.47 -0.54
N GLY A 77 8.24 21.14 -1.39
CA GLY A 77 7.58 22.40 -1.03
C GLY A 77 6.28 22.22 -0.22
N GLU A 78 5.95 20.97 0.14
CA GLU A 78 4.74 20.63 0.88
C GLU A 78 4.98 20.75 2.40
N PRO A 79 3.92 20.83 3.22
CA PRO A 79 4.07 20.86 4.67
C PRO A 79 4.81 19.61 5.18
N ALA A 80 5.74 19.79 6.12
CA ALA A 80 6.46 18.68 6.75
C ALA A 80 5.49 17.61 7.30
N ASP A 81 5.94 16.36 7.27
CA ASP A 81 5.16 15.18 7.69
C ASP A 81 3.89 14.90 6.86
N THR A 82 3.77 15.51 5.68
CA THR A 82 2.71 15.23 4.71
C THR A 82 3.11 14.11 3.76
N ILE A 83 2.24 13.12 3.56
CA ILE A 83 2.48 12.04 2.59
C ILE A 83 2.33 12.58 1.17
N LEU A 84 3.39 12.40 0.39
CA LEU A 84 3.47 12.79 -1.02
C LEU A 84 3.14 11.62 -1.94
N GLU A 85 3.61 10.44 -1.58
CA GLU A 85 3.47 9.22 -2.37
C GLU A 85 3.43 8.00 -1.45
N THR A 86 2.84 6.91 -1.94
CA THR A 86 2.81 5.63 -1.22
C THR A 86 3.08 4.48 -2.18
N ASN A 87 3.73 3.43 -1.66
CA ASN A 87 3.98 2.19 -2.36
C ASN A 87 3.57 1.02 -1.45
N PRO A 88 2.55 0.22 -1.79
CA PRO A 88 1.81 0.21 -3.06
C PRO A 88 1.00 1.50 -3.34
N THR A 89 0.80 1.82 -4.63
CA THR A 89 0.02 3.01 -5.02
C THR A 89 -1.45 2.88 -4.59
N PRO A 90 -2.16 4.00 -4.37
CA PRO A 90 -3.58 3.94 -4.05
C PRO A 90 -4.41 3.15 -5.06
N GLY A 91 -5.40 2.40 -4.58
CA GLY A 91 -6.20 1.46 -5.35
C GLY A 91 -5.55 0.08 -5.53
N THR A 92 -4.34 -0.13 -5.01
CA THR A 92 -3.70 -1.45 -5.03
C THR A 92 -4.18 -2.28 -3.83
N PRO A 93 -4.55 -3.56 -4.03
CA PRO A 93 -4.86 -4.46 -2.93
C PRO A 93 -3.60 -4.74 -2.09
N LEU A 94 -3.73 -4.58 -0.78
CA LEU A 94 -2.71 -4.80 0.22
C LEU A 94 -2.75 -6.25 0.71
N GLN A 95 -1.57 -6.86 0.83
CA GLN A 95 -1.42 -8.20 1.39
C GLN A 95 -1.13 -8.11 2.89
N SER A 96 -1.81 -8.90 3.72
CA SER A 96 -1.57 -8.90 5.18
C SER A 96 -0.09 -9.09 5.50
N GLY A 97 0.46 -8.21 6.35
CA GLY A 97 1.88 -8.21 6.71
C GLY A 97 2.84 -7.69 5.63
N GLN A 98 2.34 -7.12 4.53
CA GLN A 98 3.16 -6.37 3.57
C GLN A 98 3.71 -5.10 4.20
N THR A 99 4.93 -4.73 3.79
CA THR A 99 5.50 -3.41 4.10
C THR A 99 5.00 -2.37 3.11
N ILE A 100 4.47 -1.27 3.63
CA ILE A 100 4.00 -0.12 2.86
C ILE A 100 5.02 1.00 3.05
N THR A 101 5.59 1.48 1.94
CA THR A 101 6.49 2.61 1.95
C THR A 101 5.71 3.91 1.76
N LEU A 102 5.89 4.86 2.67
CA LEU A 102 5.30 6.20 2.62
C LEU A 102 6.39 7.22 2.32
N VAL A 103 6.25 7.95 1.21
CA VAL A 103 7.10 9.09 0.88
C VAL A 103 6.51 10.32 1.51
N VAL A 104 7.28 11.01 2.35
CA VAL A 104 6.81 12.09 3.21
C VAL A 104 7.65 13.34 2.98
N ALA A 105 7.03 14.52 3.05
CA ALA A 105 7.72 15.80 2.99
C ALA A 105 8.65 16.00 4.19
N GLY A 106 9.94 16.20 3.93
CA GLY A 106 10.96 16.50 4.93
C GLY A 106 10.98 17.96 5.41
N GLY A 107 10.39 18.86 4.62
CA GLY A 107 10.42 20.31 4.84
C GLY A 107 11.68 21.00 4.32
#